data_AF-A0AAJ2HAC0-F1
#
_entry.id   AF-A0AAJ2HAC0-F1
#
_cell.length_a   1.000
_cell.length_b   1.000
_cell.length_c   1.000
_cell.angle_alpha   90.00
_cell.angle_beta   90.00
_cell.angle_gamma   90.00
#
_symmetry.space_group_name_H-M   'P 1'
#
loop_
_entity.id
_entity.type
_entity.pdbx_description
1 polymer ?
#
loop_
_entity_poly.entity_id
_entity_poly.type
_entity_poly.pdbx_seq_one_letter_code
_entity_poly.pdbx_strand_id
1 'polypeptide(L)'
;MNKATNDKVIEILQRTDDGHRLSPSHLTLLQLALNDNLSDKGLQQLNQIHDRVMAGVYVTPWFCGIEHLIQRHDGYVLFKGKVVEHYSSSDSVAAKDEAIRLVNRCLNVEARGYPISGRTTSSATAFVGAPGGSKWLDAMMSYYIFLVVDGQCKAAIFYVGEKQRTKRMPISGAMAIQRIGPNEFEMACHRDVVDLYHQIGRKMPGAHMRHINTYGIFCNSMREIGLTPEQFVQFSNEALARIPSDQV
;
A
#
# COMPACT_ATOMS: atom_id res chain seq x y z
N MET A 1 30.36 -10.87 -26.82
CA MET A 1 29.53 -11.59 -25.83
C MET A 1 30.25 -12.82 -25.31
N ASN A 2 30.66 -12.79 -24.04
CA ASN A 2 31.39 -13.89 -23.40
C ASN A 2 30.40 -14.99 -22.96
N LYS A 3 30.52 -16.19 -23.56
CA LYS A 3 29.66 -17.37 -23.26
C LYS A 3 29.57 -17.67 -21.76
N ALA A 4 30.70 -17.59 -21.06
CA ALA A 4 30.75 -17.88 -19.62
C ALA A 4 29.97 -16.86 -18.77
N THR A 5 29.87 -15.60 -19.22
CA THR A 5 29.05 -14.58 -18.54
C THR A 5 27.56 -14.86 -18.72
N ASN A 6 27.15 -15.24 -19.94
CA ASN A 6 25.74 -15.56 -20.22
C ASN A 6 25.27 -16.78 -19.43
N ASP A 7 26.09 -17.83 -19.37
CA ASP A 7 25.77 -19.04 -18.60
C ASP A 7 25.51 -18.70 -17.13
N LYS A 8 26.35 -17.83 -16.52
CA LYS A 8 26.15 -17.35 -15.15
C LYS A 8 24.85 -16.58 -14.97
N VAL A 9 24.48 -15.70 -15.90
CA VAL A 9 23.22 -14.95 -15.82
C VAL A 9 22.02 -15.89 -15.87
N ILE A 10 22.03 -16.87 -16.78
CA ILE A 10 20.97 -17.87 -16.92
C ILE A 10 20.82 -18.68 -15.63
N GLU A 11 21.92 -19.18 -15.07
CA GLU A 11 21.91 -19.95 -13.83
C GLU A 11 21.37 -19.14 -12.64
N ILE A 12 21.74 -17.85 -12.55
CA ILE A 12 21.20 -16.95 -11.52
C ILE A 12 19.68 -16.83 -11.68
N LEU A 13 19.18 -16.53 -12.89
CA LEU A 13 17.75 -16.34 -13.13
C LEU A 13 16.95 -17.60 -12.80
N GLN A 14 17.42 -18.77 -13.25
CA GLN A 14 16.78 -20.07 -12.97
C GLN A 14 16.63 -20.35 -11.47
N ARG A 15 17.62 -19.95 -10.65
CA ARG A 15 17.59 -20.19 -9.19
C ARG A 15 16.94 -19.07 -8.37
N THR A 16 16.57 -17.96 -9.01
CA THR A 16 16.02 -16.78 -8.34
C THR A 16 14.57 -16.49 -8.74
N ASP A 17 13.85 -17.51 -9.21
CA ASP A 17 12.47 -17.39 -9.69
C ASP A 17 12.38 -16.35 -10.81
N ASP A 18 13.15 -16.60 -11.88
CA ASP A 18 13.33 -15.70 -13.03
C ASP A 18 13.75 -14.27 -12.63
N GLY A 19 14.58 -14.17 -11.59
CA GLY A 19 15.06 -12.90 -11.05
C GLY A 19 14.09 -12.20 -10.08
N HIS A 20 12.90 -12.74 -9.81
CA HIS A 20 11.96 -12.14 -8.85
C HIS A 20 12.51 -12.03 -7.43
N ARG A 21 13.49 -12.87 -7.07
CA ARG A 21 14.17 -12.84 -5.77
C ARG A 21 15.38 -11.90 -5.71
N LEU A 22 15.81 -11.33 -6.84
CA LEU A 22 16.93 -10.39 -6.90
C LEU A 22 16.49 -8.97 -6.54
N SER A 23 17.43 -8.18 -6.03
CA SER A 23 17.22 -6.73 -5.92
C SER A 23 17.23 -6.08 -7.30
N PRO A 24 16.56 -4.92 -7.47
CA PRO A 24 16.63 -4.14 -8.71
C PRO A 24 18.07 -3.86 -9.17
N SER A 25 18.96 -3.52 -8.24
CA SER A 25 20.38 -3.28 -8.54
C SER A 25 21.10 -4.51 -9.09
N HIS A 26 20.77 -5.71 -8.60
CA HIS A 26 21.35 -6.94 -9.11
C HIS A 26 20.76 -7.30 -10.48
N LEU A 27 19.48 -7.07 -10.72
CA LEU A 27 18.89 -7.21 -12.06
C LEU A 27 19.54 -6.28 -13.07
N THR A 28 19.80 -5.02 -12.71
CA THR A 28 20.57 -4.08 -13.55
C THR A 28 21.96 -4.62 -13.82
N LEU A 29 22.64 -5.21 -12.84
CA LEU A 29 23.95 -5.83 -13.04
C LEU A 29 23.89 -6.98 -14.05
N LEU A 30 22.89 -7.85 -13.96
CA LEU A 30 22.66 -8.94 -14.91
C LEU A 30 22.40 -8.41 -16.32
N GLN A 31 21.60 -7.36 -16.45
CA GLN A 31 21.34 -6.70 -17.74
C GLN A 31 22.62 -6.10 -18.34
N LEU A 32 23.44 -5.43 -17.53
CA LEU A 32 24.74 -4.91 -17.95
C LEU A 32 25.69 -6.05 -18.38
N ALA A 33 25.63 -7.20 -17.70
CA ALA A 33 26.40 -8.38 -18.04
C ALA A 33 26.06 -8.93 -19.44
N LEU A 34 24.77 -9.05 -19.75
CA LEU A 34 24.29 -9.54 -21.05
C LEU A 34 24.63 -8.57 -22.19
N ASN A 35 24.71 -7.27 -21.89
CA ASN A 35 25.02 -6.23 -22.86
C ASN A 35 26.53 -5.97 -23.03
N ASP A 36 27.40 -6.84 -22.49
CA ASP A 36 28.87 -6.66 -22.47
C ASP A 36 29.32 -5.28 -21.90
N ASN A 37 28.53 -4.69 -20.98
CA ASN A 37 28.73 -3.36 -20.42
C ASN A 37 29.18 -3.36 -18.95
N LEU A 38 29.75 -4.48 -18.47
CA LEU A 38 30.27 -4.55 -17.10
C LEU A 38 31.68 -3.97 -16.99
N SER A 39 31.90 -3.20 -15.92
CA SER A 39 33.24 -2.91 -15.42
C SER A 39 33.84 -4.12 -14.69
N ASP A 40 35.15 -4.11 -14.43
CA ASP A 40 35.81 -5.15 -13.62
C ASP A 40 35.16 -5.32 -12.24
N LYS A 41 34.77 -4.21 -11.61
CA LYS A 41 34.02 -4.20 -10.35
C LYS A 41 32.66 -4.88 -10.52
N GLY A 42 31.97 -4.61 -11.64
CA GLY A 42 30.71 -5.24 -11.98
C GLY A 42 30.85 -6.75 -12.19
N LEU A 43 31.93 -7.20 -12.84
CA LEU A 43 32.22 -8.63 -13.03
C LEU A 43 32.49 -9.34 -11.70
N GLN A 44 33.23 -8.71 -10.78
CA GLN A 44 33.43 -9.23 -9.43
C GLN A 44 32.10 -9.36 -8.67
N GLN A 45 31.24 -8.33 -8.74
CA GLN A 45 29.90 -8.38 -8.12
C GLN A 45 29.04 -9.48 -8.72
N LEU A 46 29.08 -9.68 -10.04
CA LEU A 46 28.35 -10.74 -10.72
C LEU A 46 28.80 -12.12 -10.21
N ASN A 47 30.10 -12.35 -10.09
CA ASN A 47 30.66 -13.59 -9.56
C ASN A 47 30.21 -13.84 -8.11
N GLN A 48 30.28 -12.82 -7.26
CA GLN A 48 29.81 -12.95 -5.86
C GLN A 48 28.32 -13.28 -5.77
N ILE A 49 27.48 -12.70 -6.62
CA ILE A 49 26.05 -13.01 -6.66
C ILE A 49 25.86 -14.45 -7.14
N HIS A 50 26.54 -14.84 -8.22
CA HIS A 50 26.50 -16.20 -8.77
C HIS A 50 26.84 -17.24 -7.69
N ASP A 51 27.99 -17.09 -7.02
CA ASP A 51 28.44 -18.02 -5.97
C ASP A 51 27.41 -18.16 -4.85
N ARG A 52 26.85 -17.03 -4.37
CA ARG A 52 25.84 -17.03 -3.30
C ARG A 52 24.52 -17.66 -3.72
N VAL A 53 24.08 -17.43 -4.97
CA VAL A 53 22.86 -18.03 -5.51
C VAL A 53 23.05 -19.53 -5.69
N MET A 54 24.20 -19.97 -6.23
CA MET A 54 24.51 -21.38 -6.41
C MET A 54 24.59 -22.12 -5.08
N ALA A 55 25.18 -21.50 -4.06
CA ALA A 55 25.24 -22.03 -2.70
C ALA A 55 23.89 -21.96 -1.94
N GLY A 56 22.85 -21.34 -2.51
CA GLY A 56 21.53 -21.22 -1.86
C GLY A 56 21.50 -20.24 -0.67
N VAL A 57 22.52 -19.39 -0.53
CA VAL A 57 22.69 -18.43 0.59
C VAL A 57 22.50 -16.97 0.16
N TYR A 58 21.97 -16.76 -1.04
CA TYR A 58 21.62 -15.43 -1.51
C TYR A 58 20.46 -14.86 -0.68
N VAL A 59 20.67 -13.65 -0.15
CA VAL A 59 19.66 -12.86 0.52
C VAL A 59 19.58 -11.53 -0.20
N THR A 60 18.38 -11.09 -0.55
CA THR A 60 18.13 -9.80 -1.18
C THR A 60 18.70 -8.69 -0.28
N PRO A 61 19.59 -7.81 -0.79
CA PRO A 61 20.11 -6.71 0.00
C PRO A 61 19.01 -5.78 0.50
N TRP A 62 19.26 -5.15 1.64
CA TRP A 62 18.37 -4.13 2.18
C TRP A 62 18.35 -2.89 1.30
N PHE A 63 17.16 -2.37 1.04
CA PHE A 63 16.97 -1.18 0.24
C PHE A 63 17.62 0.02 0.93
N CYS A 64 18.54 0.69 0.22
CA CYS A 64 19.39 1.75 0.75
C CYS A 64 20.18 1.38 2.03
N GLY A 65 20.38 0.07 2.28
CA GLY A 65 21.06 -0.44 3.49
C GLY A 65 20.22 -0.37 4.77
N ILE A 66 18.90 -0.13 4.68
CA ILE A 66 18.02 0.05 5.85
C ILE A 66 17.39 -1.29 6.24
N GLU A 67 17.63 -1.71 7.47
CA GLU A 67 17.18 -3.02 7.96
C GLU A 67 15.67 -3.27 7.79
N HIS A 68 15.34 -4.48 7.34
CA HIS A 68 13.98 -4.94 7.04
C HIS A 68 13.25 -4.21 5.90
N LEU A 69 13.93 -3.30 5.18
CA LEU A 69 13.39 -2.63 4.01
C LEU A 69 13.89 -3.31 2.73
N ILE A 70 12.99 -3.68 1.83
CA ILE A 70 13.32 -4.32 0.55
C ILE A 70 12.53 -3.61 -0.56
N GLN A 71 13.18 -3.31 -1.68
CA GLN A 71 12.51 -2.90 -2.91
C GLN A 71 12.51 -4.07 -3.88
N ARG A 72 11.33 -4.40 -4.42
CA ARG A 72 11.17 -5.38 -5.48
C ARG A 72 11.34 -4.72 -6.85
N HIS A 73 11.64 -5.53 -7.85
CA HIS A 73 11.82 -5.10 -9.25
C HIS A 73 10.55 -4.46 -9.85
N ASP A 74 9.38 -4.80 -9.34
CA ASP A 74 8.09 -4.21 -9.73
C ASP A 74 7.81 -2.85 -9.06
N GLY A 75 8.77 -2.29 -8.31
CA GLY A 75 8.69 -0.99 -7.64
C GLY A 75 8.09 -1.03 -6.24
N TYR A 76 7.52 -2.16 -5.79
CA TYR A 76 6.97 -2.26 -4.44
C TYR A 76 8.07 -2.27 -3.37
N VAL A 77 7.84 -1.49 -2.31
CA VAL A 77 8.70 -1.44 -1.13
C VAL A 77 8.03 -2.16 0.02
N LEU A 78 8.78 -3.05 0.66
CA LEU A 78 8.34 -3.88 1.77
C LEU A 78 9.12 -3.54 3.03
N PHE A 79 8.41 -3.34 4.14
CA PHE A 79 8.96 -3.25 5.48
C PHE A 79 8.56 -4.50 6.28
N LYS A 80 9.52 -5.28 6.79
CA LYS A 80 9.27 -6.56 7.48
C LYS A 80 8.32 -7.49 6.69
N GLY A 81 8.50 -7.53 5.36
CA GLY A 81 7.68 -8.32 4.44
C GLY A 81 6.27 -7.76 4.17
N LYS A 82 5.96 -6.52 4.59
CA LYS A 82 4.69 -5.83 4.32
C LYS A 82 4.86 -4.75 3.28
N VAL A 83 4.06 -4.77 2.22
CA VAL A 83 4.03 -3.69 1.23
C VAL A 83 3.59 -2.38 1.89
N VAL A 84 4.45 -1.36 1.81
CA VAL A 84 4.28 -0.06 2.47
C VAL A 84 4.36 1.13 1.53
N GLU A 85 4.90 0.93 0.32
CA GLU A 85 5.01 1.98 -0.69
C GLU A 85 5.21 1.35 -2.08
N HIS A 86 5.02 2.15 -3.14
CA HIS A 86 5.42 1.81 -4.50
C HIS A 86 6.17 2.99 -5.12
N TYR A 87 7.41 2.75 -5.55
CA TYR A 87 8.23 3.77 -6.21
C TYR A 87 8.23 3.53 -7.71
N SER A 88 7.88 4.57 -8.47
CA SER A 88 7.89 4.57 -9.94
C SER A 88 9.28 4.84 -10.53
N SER A 89 10.25 5.30 -9.74
CA SER A 89 11.61 5.61 -10.19
C SER A 89 12.69 4.92 -9.34
N SER A 90 13.84 4.70 -9.97
CA SER A 90 15.03 4.07 -9.38
C SER A 90 16.10 5.08 -8.95
N ASP A 91 15.74 6.36 -8.74
CA ASP A 91 16.73 7.42 -8.54
C ASP A 91 17.37 7.38 -7.14
N SER A 92 18.67 7.08 -7.09
CA SER A 92 19.31 6.43 -5.94
C SER A 92 19.59 7.32 -4.72
N VAL A 93 19.69 8.64 -4.88
CA VAL A 93 20.01 9.57 -3.78
C VAL A 93 18.74 10.09 -3.11
N ALA A 94 17.75 10.56 -3.87
CA ALA A 94 16.43 10.90 -3.36
C ALA A 94 15.77 9.69 -2.66
N ALA A 95 16.01 8.48 -3.20
CA ALA A 95 15.51 7.23 -2.63
C ALA A 95 15.95 6.98 -1.19
N LYS A 96 17.16 7.37 -0.77
CA LYS A 96 17.64 7.05 0.60
C LYS A 96 16.92 7.89 1.66
N ASP A 97 16.79 9.19 1.46
CA ASP A 97 16.09 10.06 2.40
C ASP A 97 14.60 9.73 2.48
N GLU A 98 13.99 9.40 1.34
CA GLU A 98 12.61 8.90 1.29
C GLU A 98 12.45 7.57 2.01
N ALA A 99 13.38 6.64 1.82
CA ALA A 99 13.39 5.35 2.50
C ALA A 99 13.54 5.51 4.03
N ILE A 100 14.40 6.43 4.49
CA ILE A 100 14.53 6.77 5.92
C ILE A 100 13.20 7.33 6.45
N ARG A 101 12.59 8.29 5.74
CA ARG A 101 11.28 8.84 6.13
C ARG A 101 10.20 7.76 6.16
N LEU A 102 10.18 6.85 5.19
CA LEU A 102 9.23 5.74 5.12
C LEU A 102 9.39 4.79 6.32
N VAL A 103 10.62 4.39 6.64
CA VAL A 103 10.89 3.51 7.80
C VAL A 103 10.51 4.17 9.11
N ASN A 104 10.80 5.46 9.28
CA ASN A 104 10.36 6.21 10.46
C ASN A 104 8.82 6.25 10.59
N ARG A 105 8.09 6.42 9.46
CA ARG A 105 6.62 6.29 9.47
C ARG A 105 6.19 4.89 9.89
N CYS A 106 6.82 3.85 9.36
CA CYS A 106 6.50 2.46 9.72
C CYS A 106 6.72 2.21 11.22
N LEU A 107 7.89 2.57 11.75
CA LEU A 107 8.23 2.38 13.16
C LEU A 107 7.26 3.12 14.09
N ASN A 108 6.90 4.36 13.75
CA ASN A 108 5.96 5.14 14.55
C ASN A 108 4.54 4.54 14.55
N VAL A 109 4.08 3.99 13.42
CA VAL A 109 2.79 3.29 13.33
C VAL A 109 2.83 1.98 14.14
N GLU A 110 3.89 1.19 14.01
CA GLU A 110 4.08 -0.07 14.73
C GLU A 110 4.13 0.16 16.25
N ALA A 111 4.83 1.21 16.70
CA ALA A 111 4.91 1.59 18.12
C ALA A 111 3.56 1.97 18.73
N ARG A 112 2.57 2.35 17.90
CA ARG A 112 1.18 2.60 18.34
C ARG A 112 0.30 1.36 18.29
N GLY A 113 0.83 0.21 17.89
CA GLY A 113 0.11 -1.06 17.80
C GLY A 113 -0.76 -1.19 16.54
N TYR A 114 -0.58 -0.32 15.55
CA TYR A 114 -1.34 -0.41 14.30
C TYR A 114 -0.65 -1.31 13.27
N PRO A 115 -1.42 -1.99 12.40
CA PRO A 115 -0.85 -2.84 11.37
C PRO A 115 -0.08 -2.02 10.33
N ILE A 116 1.05 -2.55 9.86
CA ILE A 116 1.83 -1.94 8.78
C ILE A 116 1.24 -2.30 7.42
N SER A 117 0.97 -1.27 6.61
CA SER A 117 0.46 -1.35 5.25
C SER A 117 0.72 -0.03 4.52
N GLY A 118 0.61 -0.01 3.19
CA GLY A 118 0.67 1.24 2.41
C GLY A 118 -0.33 2.30 2.87
N ARG A 119 -1.47 1.89 3.42
CA ARG A 119 -2.45 2.82 3.99
C ARG A 119 -1.94 3.48 5.27
N THR A 120 -1.50 2.67 6.22
CA THR A 120 -1.07 3.20 7.53
C THR A 120 0.21 4.03 7.42
N THR A 121 1.07 3.74 6.44
CA THR A 121 2.31 4.49 6.20
C THR A 121 2.08 5.78 5.41
N SER A 122 1.21 5.80 4.40
CA SER A 122 0.88 7.03 3.64
C SER A 122 0.13 8.04 4.50
N SER A 123 -0.71 7.57 5.43
CA SER A 123 -1.49 8.42 6.35
C SER A 123 -0.97 8.37 7.79
N ALA A 124 0.34 8.13 7.98
CA ALA A 124 0.94 7.83 9.28
C ALA A 124 0.60 8.85 10.38
N THR A 125 0.56 10.14 10.06
CA THR A 125 0.19 11.18 11.02
C THR A 125 -1.22 11.00 11.58
N ALA A 126 -2.17 10.52 10.79
CA ALA A 126 -3.51 10.20 11.26
C ALA A 126 -3.52 8.99 12.19
N PHE A 127 -2.79 7.92 11.87
CA PHE A 127 -2.70 6.73 12.72
C PHE A 127 -1.94 7.01 14.01
N VAL A 128 -0.78 7.69 13.94
CA VAL A 128 -0.01 8.09 15.13
C VAL A 128 -0.79 9.09 16.00
N GLY A 129 -1.63 9.93 15.41
CA GLY A 129 -2.52 10.83 16.16
C GLY A 129 -3.71 10.12 16.82
N ALA A 130 -4.04 8.90 16.41
CA ALA A 130 -5.19 8.16 16.93
C ALA A 130 -4.86 7.51 18.30
N PRO A 131 -5.81 7.52 19.26
CA PRO A 131 -5.64 6.84 20.53
C PRO A 131 -5.54 5.33 20.31
N GLY A 132 -4.67 4.66 21.08
CA GLY A 132 -4.53 3.20 21.01
C GLY A 132 -5.88 2.51 21.22
N GLY A 133 -6.20 1.54 20.36
CA GLY A 133 -7.50 0.87 20.38
C GLY A 133 -8.68 1.74 19.89
N SER A 134 -8.42 2.78 19.09
CA SER A 134 -9.47 3.63 18.54
C SER A 134 -10.58 2.81 17.90
N LYS A 135 -11.83 3.09 18.30
CA LYS A 135 -13.03 2.51 17.68
C LYS A 135 -13.16 2.85 16.19
N TRP A 136 -12.44 3.87 15.73
CA TRP A 136 -12.40 4.27 14.32
C TRP A 136 -11.41 3.49 13.48
N LEU A 137 -10.63 2.57 14.05
CA LEU A 137 -9.55 1.88 13.33
C LEU A 137 -10.05 1.22 12.03
N ASP A 138 -11.16 0.49 12.07
CA ASP A 138 -11.71 -0.18 10.88
C ASP A 138 -12.02 0.84 9.76
N ALA A 139 -12.65 1.97 10.11
CA ALA A 139 -12.95 3.04 9.15
C ALA A 139 -11.69 3.77 8.65
N MET A 140 -10.70 3.98 9.52
CA MET A 140 -9.41 4.56 9.14
C MET A 140 -8.64 3.67 8.18
N MET A 141 -8.74 2.35 8.35
CA MET A 141 -8.13 1.36 7.46
C MET A 141 -8.85 1.24 6.12
N SER A 142 -10.14 1.60 6.05
CA SER A 142 -10.98 1.35 4.88
C SER A 142 -11.39 2.58 4.08
N TYR A 143 -11.30 3.81 4.61
CA TYR A 143 -11.78 4.97 3.85
C TYR A 143 -11.05 5.08 2.50
N TYR A 144 -11.80 5.30 1.44
CA TYR A 144 -11.26 5.67 0.14
C TYR A 144 -11.14 7.19 0.08
N ILE A 145 -12.26 7.89 0.30
CA ILE A 145 -12.34 9.34 0.13
C ILE A 145 -13.44 9.97 0.98
N PHE A 146 -13.23 11.23 1.34
CA PHE A 146 -14.25 12.10 1.93
C PHE A 146 -14.57 13.22 0.94
N LEU A 147 -15.85 13.40 0.61
CA LEU A 147 -16.32 14.41 -0.33
C LEU A 147 -16.89 15.60 0.42
N VAL A 148 -16.44 16.79 0.02
CA VAL A 148 -16.78 18.06 0.64
C VAL A 148 -17.50 18.95 -0.34
N VAL A 149 -18.62 19.53 0.10
CA VAL A 149 -19.38 20.57 -0.59
C VAL A 149 -19.59 21.70 0.40
N ASP A 150 -19.31 22.94 -0.02
CA ASP A 150 -19.42 24.15 0.81
C ASP A 150 -18.69 24.04 2.17
N GLY A 151 -17.48 23.47 2.13
CA GLY A 151 -16.62 23.29 3.31
C GLY A 151 -17.01 22.16 4.25
N GLN A 152 -18.16 21.50 4.05
CA GLN A 152 -18.63 20.39 4.89
C GLN A 152 -18.54 19.05 4.17
N CYS A 153 -18.11 18.02 4.89
CA CYS A 153 -18.14 16.66 4.39
C CYS A 153 -19.58 16.17 4.26
N LYS A 154 -19.97 15.77 3.05
CA LYS A 154 -21.33 15.31 2.72
C LYS A 154 -21.39 13.81 2.46
N ALA A 155 -20.28 13.22 2.01
CA ALA A 155 -20.17 11.79 1.82
C ALA A 155 -18.80 11.26 2.23
N ALA A 156 -18.77 10.00 2.66
CA ALA A 156 -17.54 9.22 2.67
C ALA A 156 -17.73 7.92 1.90
N ILE A 157 -16.68 7.52 1.21
CA ILE A 157 -16.61 6.24 0.51
C ILE A 157 -15.56 5.40 1.22
N PHE A 158 -15.87 4.14 1.46
CA PHE A 158 -15.03 3.17 2.13
C PHE A 158 -14.91 1.92 1.28
N TYR A 159 -13.74 1.30 1.29
CA TYR A 159 -13.58 -0.08 0.87
C TYR A 159 -14.32 -0.99 1.84
N VAL A 160 -14.86 -2.07 1.31
CA VAL A 160 -15.59 -3.09 2.04
C VAL A 160 -15.06 -4.44 1.59
N GLY A 161 -14.73 -5.33 2.51
CA GLY A 161 -14.08 -6.60 2.19
C GLY A 161 -14.37 -7.69 3.22
N GLU A 162 -14.34 -8.95 2.80
CA GLU A 162 -14.49 -10.08 3.72
C GLU A 162 -13.44 -10.00 4.82
N LYS A 163 -13.87 -10.10 6.08
CA LYS A 163 -12.99 -10.16 7.25
C LYS A 163 -12.29 -11.53 7.34
N GLN A 164 -11.65 -12.00 6.28
CA GLN A 164 -10.73 -13.13 6.39
C GLN A 164 -9.51 -12.67 7.20
N ARG A 165 -9.22 -13.42 8.26
CA ARG A 165 -8.25 -13.17 9.35
C ARG A 165 -6.77 -13.12 8.90
N THR A 166 -6.47 -12.68 7.68
CA THR A 166 -5.13 -12.69 7.11
C THR A 166 -4.78 -11.37 6.43
N LYS A 167 -4.17 -10.45 7.19
CA LYS A 167 -3.11 -9.51 6.77
C LYS A 167 -3.38 -8.51 5.60
N ARG A 168 -4.53 -8.55 4.93
CA ARG A 168 -5.14 -7.55 4.03
C ARG A 168 -6.65 -7.79 4.05
N MET A 169 -7.49 -6.75 4.05
CA MET A 169 -8.90 -6.97 3.70
C MET A 169 -8.93 -7.31 2.21
N PRO A 170 -9.32 -8.52 1.77
CA PRO A 170 -9.68 -8.74 0.38
C PRO A 170 -10.84 -7.80 0.08
N ILE A 171 -10.57 -6.76 -0.72
CA ILE A 171 -11.58 -5.75 -1.06
C ILE A 171 -12.62 -6.47 -1.92
N SER A 172 -13.82 -6.62 -1.38
CA SER A 172 -14.98 -7.22 -2.05
C SER A 172 -15.81 -6.16 -2.78
N GLY A 173 -15.70 -4.90 -2.33
CA GLY A 173 -16.26 -3.74 -3.02
C GLY A 173 -16.11 -2.45 -2.22
N ALA A 174 -17.08 -1.56 -2.37
CA ALA A 174 -17.10 -0.26 -1.76
C ALA A 174 -18.50 0.15 -1.32
N MET A 175 -18.54 1.03 -0.31
CA MET A 175 -19.74 1.62 0.26
C MET A 175 -19.58 3.13 0.34
N ALA A 176 -20.59 3.86 -0.06
CA ALA A 176 -20.70 5.29 0.14
C ALA A 176 -21.82 5.58 1.13
N ILE A 177 -21.54 6.42 2.11
CA ILE A 177 -22.49 6.89 3.11
C ILE A 177 -22.66 8.39 2.97
N GLN A 178 -23.91 8.83 2.81
CA GLN A 178 -24.32 10.23 2.78
C GLN A 178 -25.32 10.50 3.88
N ARG A 179 -25.23 11.65 4.54
CA ARG A 179 -26.26 12.10 5.47
C ARG A 179 -27.35 12.85 4.70
N ILE A 180 -28.59 12.40 4.82
CA ILE A 180 -29.76 13.04 4.20
C ILE A 180 -30.71 13.66 5.23
N GLY A 181 -30.51 13.38 6.52
CA GLY A 181 -31.28 13.97 7.62
C GLY A 181 -30.58 13.82 8.99
N PRO A 182 -31.20 14.30 10.09
CA PRO A 182 -30.59 14.28 11.43
C PRO A 182 -30.14 12.88 11.89
N ASN A 183 -30.81 11.81 11.47
CA ASN A 183 -30.43 10.42 11.73
C ASN A 183 -30.67 9.53 10.50
N GLU A 184 -30.70 10.12 9.31
CA GLU A 184 -31.03 9.43 8.06
C GLU A 184 -29.82 9.41 7.14
N PHE A 185 -29.53 8.22 6.62
CA PHE A 185 -28.38 7.97 5.76
C PHE A 185 -28.83 7.33 4.46
N GLU A 186 -28.28 7.81 3.35
CA GLU A 186 -28.31 7.07 2.09
C GLU A 186 -27.01 6.25 1.99
N MET A 187 -27.15 4.94 1.81
CA MET A 187 -26.04 4.03 1.55
C MET A 187 -26.11 3.52 0.11
N ALA A 188 -25.03 3.69 -0.63
CA ALA A 188 -24.82 3.08 -1.94
C ALA A 188 -23.67 2.09 -1.88
N CYS A 189 -23.78 0.97 -2.60
CA CYS A 189 -22.77 -0.08 -2.65
C CYS A 189 -22.39 -0.36 -4.11
N HIS A 190 -21.13 -0.68 -4.35
CA HIS A 190 -20.64 -1.06 -5.67
C HIS A 190 -19.45 -2.00 -5.53
N ARG A 191 -19.16 -2.82 -6.56
CA ARG A 191 -17.96 -3.69 -6.56
C ARG A 191 -16.68 -2.92 -6.80
N ASP A 192 -16.78 -1.87 -7.62
CA ASP A 192 -15.66 -0.96 -7.92
C ASP A 192 -15.83 0.37 -7.19
N VAL A 193 -14.79 0.77 -6.44
CA VAL A 193 -14.77 2.02 -5.66
C VAL A 193 -14.73 3.26 -6.55
N VAL A 194 -14.10 3.18 -7.71
CA VAL A 194 -13.92 4.29 -8.66
C VAL A 194 -15.25 4.60 -9.33
N ASP A 195 -15.97 3.57 -9.76
CA ASP A 195 -17.32 3.73 -10.29
C ASP A 195 -18.27 4.31 -9.24
N LEU A 196 -18.19 3.84 -7.99
CA LEU A 196 -18.97 4.39 -6.90
C LEU A 196 -18.63 5.87 -6.66
N TYR A 197 -17.33 6.21 -6.66
CA TYR A 197 -16.89 7.60 -6.56
C TYR A 197 -17.48 8.48 -7.66
N HIS A 198 -17.45 8.04 -8.91
CA HIS A 198 -18.06 8.79 -10.02
C HIS A 198 -19.58 8.87 -9.92
N GLN A 199 -20.26 7.80 -9.47
CA GLN A 199 -21.71 7.81 -9.24
C GLN A 199 -22.12 8.83 -8.18
N ILE A 200 -21.42 8.86 -7.04
CA ILE A 200 -21.68 9.83 -5.97
C ILE A 200 -21.28 11.25 -6.41
N GLY A 201 -20.12 11.40 -7.06
CA GLY A 201 -19.64 12.70 -7.54
C GLY A 201 -20.61 13.38 -8.52
N ARG A 202 -21.25 12.63 -9.41
CA ARG A 202 -22.29 13.17 -10.32
C ARG A 202 -23.52 13.72 -9.59
N LYS A 203 -23.84 13.18 -8.41
CA LYS A 203 -24.94 13.67 -7.56
C LYS A 203 -24.54 14.88 -6.70
N MET A 204 -23.26 15.22 -6.63
CA MET A 204 -22.73 16.30 -5.79
C MET A 204 -21.91 17.32 -6.60
N PRO A 205 -22.56 18.23 -7.36
CA PRO A 205 -21.86 19.29 -8.07
C PRO A 205 -21.00 20.13 -7.11
N GLY A 206 -19.75 20.41 -7.50
CA GLY A 206 -18.81 21.16 -6.66
C GLY A 206 -18.11 20.35 -5.56
N ALA A 207 -18.38 19.05 -5.46
CA ALA A 207 -17.69 18.18 -4.52
C ALA A 207 -16.19 18.08 -4.82
N HIS A 208 -15.37 18.18 -3.78
CA HIS A 208 -13.93 17.94 -3.86
C HIS A 208 -13.48 17.03 -2.72
N MET A 209 -12.29 16.45 -2.89
CA MET A 209 -11.68 15.56 -1.91
C MET A 209 -11.17 16.33 -0.68
N ARG A 210 -11.43 15.79 0.51
CA ARG A 210 -10.71 16.16 1.71
C ARG A 210 -9.53 15.23 1.97
N HIS A 211 -8.34 15.80 2.06
CA HIS A 211 -7.14 15.08 2.49
C HIS A 211 -7.17 14.82 3.99
N ILE A 212 -7.07 13.55 4.39
CA ILE A 212 -7.00 13.14 5.79
C ILE A 212 -5.53 13.04 6.22
N ASN A 213 -4.97 14.14 6.73
CA ASN A 213 -3.59 14.19 7.18
C ASN A 213 -3.43 14.03 8.71
N THR A 214 -4.52 14.10 9.48
CA THR A 214 -4.51 13.96 10.95
C THR A 214 -5.75 13.20 11.43
N TYR A 215 -5.65 12.62 12.63
CA TYR A 215 -6.78 11.96 13.29
C TYR A 215 -7.94 12.92 13.55
N GLY A 216 -7.64 14.19 13.85
CA GLY A 216 -8.64 15.23 14.08
C GLY A 216 -9.49 15.51 12.83
N ILE A 217 -8.85 15.64 11.66
CA ILE A 217 -9.58 15.82 10.39
C ILE A 217 -10.43 14.60 10.06
N PHE A 218 -9.92 13.38 10.28
CA PHE A 218 -10.71 12.17 10.14
C PHE A 218 -11.98 12.21 11.01
N CYS A 219 -11.81 12.44 12.32
CA CYS A 219 -12.92 12.50 13.28
C CYS A 219 -13.92 13.60 12.93
N ASN A 220 -13.45 14.78 12.51
CA ASN A 220 -14.32 15.88 12.08
C ASN A 220 -15.15 15.50 10.85
N SER A 221 -14.54 14.81 9.89
CA SER A 221 -15.24 14.36 8.67
C SER A 221 -16.31 13.31 9.00
N MET A 222 -16.01 12.36 9.88
CA MET A 222 -17.01 11.39 10.37
C MET A 222 -18.15 12.09 11.13
N ARG A 223 -17.85 13.11 11.93
CA ARG A 223 -18.85 13.91 12.66
C ARG A 223 -19.74 14.72 11.72
N GLU A 224 -19.19 15.32 10.68
CA GLU A 224 -19.95 16.08 9.67
C GLU A 224 -20.94 15.16 8.91
N ILE A 225 -20.51 13.95 8.57
CA ILE A 225 -21.39 12.90 8.05
C ILE A 225 -22.39 12.42 9.11
N GLY A 226 -22.10 12.62 10.40
CA GLY A 226 -22.94 12.17 11.51
C GLY A 226 -22.83 10.68 11.80
N LEU A 227 -21.79 10.01 11.29
CA LEU A 227 -21.59 8.58 11.48
C LEU A 227 -20.93 8.30 12.82
N THR A 228 -21.41 7.29 13.55
CA THR A 228 -20.75 6.73 14.73
C THR A 228 -19.88 5.50 14.38
N PRO A 229 -18.91 5.11 15.22
CA PRO A 229 -18.13 3.89 14.99
C PRO A 229 -19.01 2.64 14.86
N GLU A 230 -20.03 2.54 15.71
CA GLU A 230 -20.96 1.40 15.74
C GLU A 230 -21.80 1.34 14.45
N GLN A 231 -22.31 2.49 13.98
CA GLN A 231 -23.03 2.58 12.70
C GLN A 231 -22.13 2.24 11.52
N PHE A 232 -20.86 2.68 11.53
CA PHE A 232 -19.91 2.32 10.49
C PHE A 232 -19.74 0.81 10.37
N VAL A 233 -19.60 0.10 11.51
CA VAL A 233 -19.50 -1.36 11.52
C VAL A 233 -20.77 -2.01 10.99
N GLN A 234 -21.94 -1.51 11.41
CA GLN A 234 -23.23 -1.99 10.92
C GLN A 234 -23.35 -1.83 9.39
N PHE A 235 -23.14 -0.62 8.87
CA PHE A 235 -23.23 -0.35 7.44
C PHE A 235 -22.21 -1.14 6.63
N SER A 236 -21.00 -1.33 7.16
CA SER A 236 -19.99 -2.16 6.49
C SER A 236 -20.45 -3.62 6.34
N ASN A 237 -21.10 -4.18 7.35
CA ASN A 237 -21.66 -5.53 7.29
C ASN A 237 -22.87 -5.60 6.34
N GLU A 238 -23.75 -4.60 6.36
CA GLU A 238 -24.86 -4.52 5.41
C GLU A 238 -24.38 -4.39 3.96
N ALA A 239 -23.34 -3.59 3.72
CA ALA A 239 -22.74 -3.43 2.40
C ALA A 239 -22.12 -4.74 1.92
N LEU A 240 -21.41 -5.47 2.78
CA LEU A 240 -20.89 -6.81 2.45
C LEU A 240 -22.00 -7.75 1.99
N ALA A 241 -23.14 -7.77 2.67
CA ALA A 241 -24.27 -8.63 2.32
C ALA A 241 -24.94 -8.22 1.00
N ARG A 242 -24.85 -6.94 0.59
CA ARG A 242 -25.43 -6.41 -0.65
C ARG A 242 -24.52 -6.56 -1.86
N ILE A 243 -23.21 -6.66 -1.65
CA ILE A 243 -22.24 -6.86 -2.73
C ILE A 243 -22.26 -8.35 -3.09
N PRO A 244 -22.69 -8.74 -4.30
CA PRO A 244 -22.80 -10.15 -4.65
C PRO A 244 -21.44 -10.83 -4.49
N SER A 245 -21.41 -11.93 -3.72
CA SER A 245 -20.28 -12.86 -3.73
C SER A 245 -20.37 -13.63 -5.04
N ASP A 246 -19.78 -13.12 -6.11
CA ASP A 246 -19.61 -13.95 -7.29
C ASP A 246 -18.70 -15.13 -6.90
N GLN A 247 -19.17 -16.32 -7.26
CA GLN A 247 -18.64 -17.62 -6.94
C GLN A 247 -17.12 -17.69 -7.13
N VAL A 248 -16.44 -18.28 -6.13
CA VAL A 248 -15.05 -18.72 -6.19
C VAL A 248 -14.73 -19.42 -7.51
#